data_AF-A0A414AHT7-F1
#
_entry.id   AF-A0A414AHT7-F1
#
_cell.length_a   1.000
_cell.length_b   1.000
_cell.length_c   1.000
_cell.angle_alpha   90.00
_cell.angle_beta   90.00
_cell.angle_gamma   90.00
#
_symmetry.space_group_name_H-M   'P 1'
#
loop_
_entity.id
_entity.type
_entity.pdbx_description
1 polymer ?
#
loop_
_entity_poly.entity_id
_entity_poly.type
_entity_poly.pdbx_seq_one_letter_code
_entity_poly.pdbx_strand_id
1 'polypeptide(L)'
;MYEIFARLLDERHLRAADVCKGTGLPSSLFSEWKRGKSTPKADKLKKIADYFGVSVEYLMTGKEEPVEKRNPYSDLKGIYLSYAKEAQDSGIDPDDIRLAIDTIKRLRGGK
;
A
#
# COMPACT_ATOMS: atom_id res chain seq x y z
N MET A 1 10.96 10.82 -8.64
CA MET A 1 11.71 9.81 -7.86
C MET A 1 12.89 10.41 -7.07
N TYR A 2 14.00 10.85 -7.67
CA TYR A 2 15.17 11.29 -6.87
C TYR A 2 14.85 12.42 -5.88
N GLU A 3 13.95 13.33 -6.26
CA GLU A 3 13.46 14.40 -5.37
C GLU A 3 12.74 13.85 -4.13
N ILE A 4 11.92 12.81 -4.29
CA ILE A 4 11.22 12.14 -3.16
C ILE A 4 12.24 11.42 -2.27
N PHE A 5 13.21 10.76 -2.88
CA PHE A 5 14.32 10.14 -2.14
C PHE A 5 15.10 11.19 -1.32
N ALA A 6 15.43 12.34 -1.92
CA ALA A 6 16.11 13.43 -1.24
C ALA A 6 15.27 14.03 -0.11
N ARG A 7 13.96 14.17 -0.32
CA ARG A 7 13.01 14.60 0.72
C ARG A 7 12.99 13.63 1.90
N LEU A 8 12.91 12.33 1.63
CA LEU A 8 12.92 11.29 2.66
C LEU A 8 14.23 11.27 3.47
N LEU A 9 15.36 11.58 2.84
CA LEU A 9 16.63 11.75 3.56
C LEU A 9 16.56 12.93 4.54
N ASP A 10 16.02 14.06 4.10
CA ASP A 10 15.92 15.27 4.91
C ASP A 10 14.96 15.10 6.09
N GLU A 11 13.74 14.59 5.82
CA GLU A 11 12.70 14.31 6.82
C GLU A 11 13.15 13.33 7.91
N ARG A 12 14.04 12.39 7.57
CA ARG A 12 14.54 11.36 8.48
C ARG A 12 15.94 11.65 9.01
N HIS A 13 16.52 12.79 8.65
CA HIS A 13 17.90 13.18 9.00
C HIS A 13 18.95 12.11 8.64
N LEU A 14 18.75 11.46 7.49
CA LEU A 14 19.62 10.40 6.98
C LEU A 14 20.54 10.92 5.87
N ARG A 15 21.66 10.25 5.67
CA ARG A 15 22.54 10.45 4.51
C ARG A 15 22.33 9.31 3.53
N ALA A 16 22.61 9.54 2.24
CA ALA A 16 22.56 8.49 1.23
C ALA A 16 23.46 7.28 1.58
N ALA A 17 24.56 7.53 2.32
CA ALA A 17 25.43 6.47 2.84
C ALA A 17 24.72 5.52 3.82
N ASP A 18 23.78 6.03 4.62
CA ASP A 18 23.02 5.22 5.58
C ASP A 18 22.05 4.29 4.83
N VAL A 19 21.42 4.80 3.77
CA VAL A 19 20.59 4.00 2.87
C VAL A 19 21.43 2.92 2.17
N CYS A 20 22.63 3.26 1.70
CA CYS A 20 23.54 2.27 1.08
C CYS A 20 23.84 1.12 2.05
N LYS A 21 24.15 1.45 3.32
CA LYS A 21 24.40 0.45 4.38
C LYS A 21 23.16 -0.40 4.68
N GLY A 22 21.99 0.23 4.78
CA GLY A 22 20.74 -0.46 5.11
C GLY A 22 20.16 -1.32 3.99
N THR A 23 20.38 -0.95 2.73
CA THR A 23 19.79 -1.64 1.56
C THR A 23 20.78 -2.54 0.82
N GLY A 24 22.08 -2.38 1.07
CA GLY A 24 23.16 -3.03 0.30
C GLY A 24 23.30 -2.51 -1.13
N LEU A 25 22.66 -1.37 -1.47
CA LEU A 25 22.74 -0.78 -2.80
C LEU A 25 24.00 0.11 -2.92
N PRO A 26 24.67 0.11 -4.08
CA PRO A 26 25.87 0.91 -4.29
C PRO A 26 25.53 2.40 -4.44
N SER A 27 26.42 3.27 -3.96
CA SER A 27 26.26 4.74 -4.03
C SER A 27 26.17 5.28 -5.46
N SER A 28 26.80 4.59 -6.42
CA SER A 28 26.75 4.93 -7.85
C SER A 28 25.33 4.97 -8.39
N LEU A 29 24.46 4.09 -7.88
CA LEU A 29 23.05 3.99 -8.29
C LEU A 29 22.31 5.31 -8.08
N PHE A 30 22.45 5.92 -6.90
CA PHE A 30 21.79 7.17 -6.55
C PHE A 30 22.32 8.36 -7.37
N SER A 31 23.60 8.30 -7.73
CA SER A 31 24.24 9.34 -8.55
C SER A 31 23.75 9.30 -10.00
N GLU A 32 23.53 8.11 -10.55
CA GLU A 32 22.95 7.92 -11.89
C GLU A 32 21.50 8.40 -11.94
N TRP A 33 20.70 8.09 -10.92
CA TRP A 33 19.31 8.52 -10.83
C TRP A 33 19.17 10.03 -10.66
N LYS A 34 20.04 10.65 -9.86
CA LYS A 34 20.11 12.12 -9.76
C LYS A 34 20.34 12.79 -11.12
N ARG A 35 21.11 12.13 -12.00
CA ARG A 35 21.46 12.60 -13.34
C ARG A 35 20.47 12.15 -14.42
N GLY A 36 19.40 11.45 -14.06
CA GLY A 36 18.40 10.94 -15.00
C GLY A 36 18.93 9.88 -15.98
N LYS A 37 20.06 9.24 -15.68
CA LYS A 37 20.75 8.33 -16.62
C LYS A 37 20.18 6.90 -16.64
N SER A 38 19.46 6.48 -15.61
CA SER A 38 18.93 5.12 -15.53
C SER A 38 17.55 5.08 -14.89
N THR A 39 16.71 4.16 -15.39
CA THR A 39 15.42 3.85 -14.80
C THR A 39 15.62 2.84 -13.66
N PRO A 40 15.18 3.15 -12.43
CA PRO A 40 15.26 2.22 -11.31
C PRO A 40 14.52 0.92 -11.61
N LYS A 41 15.15 -0.23 -11.38
CA LYS A 41 14.46 -1.53 -11.44
C LYS A 41 13.61 -1.73 -10.19
N ALA A 42 12.50 -2.46 -10.34
CA ALA A 42 11.51 -2.69 -9.29
C ALA A 42 12.10 -3.31 -8.01
N ASP A 43 13.08 -4.21 -8.14
CA ASP A 43 13.78 -4.84 -7.02
C ASP A 43 14.51 -3.81 -6.14
N LYS A 44 15.21 -2.86 -6.77
CA LYS A 44 15.96 -1.80 -6.09
C LYS A 44 15.03 -0.79 -5.43
N LEU A 45 13.95 -0.41 -6.13
CA LEU A 45 12.92 0.48 -5.60
C LEU A 45 12.29 -0.11 -4.34
N LYS A 46 11.95 -1.40 -4.38
CA LYS A 46 11.37 -2.09 -3.22
C LYS A 46 12.28 -2.06 -2.01
N LYS A 47 13.58 -2.36 -2.15
CA LYS A 47 14.54 -2.29 -1.03
C LYS A 47 14.59 -0.90 -0.39
N ILE A 48 14.53 0.15 -1.19
CA ILE A 48 14.55 1.53 -0.70
C ILE A 48 13.23 1.88 -0.02
N ALA A 49 12.11 1.53 -0.65
CA ALA A 49 10.78 1.74 -0.09
C ALA A 49 10.62 1.04 1.28
N ASP A 50 11.06 -0.22 1.37
CA ASP A 50 11.08 -1.00 2.61
C ASP A 50 11.97 -0.35 3.68
N TYR A 51 13.15 0.16 3.30
CA TYR A 51 14.05 0.87 4.22
C TYR A 51 13.42 2.13 4.83
N PHE A 52 12.66 2.89 4.03
CA PHE A 52 11.95 4.08 4.50
C PHE A 52 10.56 3.80 5.09
N GLY A 53 10.05 2.57 4.98
CA GLY A 53 8.70 2.22 5.40
C GLY A 53 7.59 2.87 4.57
N VAL A 54 7.83 3.10 3.28
CA VAL A 54 6.88 3.74 2.34
C VAL A 54 6.54 2.80 1.18
N SER A 55 5.51 3.10 0.39
CA SER A 55 5.23 2.32 -0.82
C SER A 55 6.22 2.66 -1.95
N VAL A 56 6.44 1.72 -2.86
CA VAL A 56 7.21 1.97 -4.09
C VAL A 56 6.57 3.07 -4.93
N GLU A 57 5.24 3.09 -5.00
CA GLU A 57 4.48 4.13 -5.69
C GLU A 57 4.78 5.51 -5.13
N TYR A 58 4.70 5.68 -3.81
CA TYR A 58 5.03 6.93 -3.14
C TYR A 58 6.47 7.37 -3.43
N LEU A 59 7.43 6.45 -3.36
CA LEU A 59 8.83 6.74 -3.68
C LEU A 59 9.00 7.27 -5.12
N MET A 60 8.21 6.76 -6.07
CA MET A 60 8.28 7.14 -7.48
C MET A 60 7.59 8.47 -7.77
N THR A 61 6.35 8.63 -7.30
CA THR A 61 5.44 9.71 -7.70
C THR A 61 5.22 10.77 -6.64
N GLY A 62 5.61 10.51 -5.39
CA GLY A 62 5.39 11.41 -4.25
C GLY A 62 3.93 11.49 -3.80
N LYS A 63 3.04 10.71 -4.42
CA LYS A 63 1.63 10.61 -4.07
C LYS A 63 1.49 9.45 -3.11
N GLU A 64 0.97 9.74 -1.92
CA GLU A 64 0.38 8.67 -1.12
C GLU A 64 -0.82 8.18 -1.93
N GLU A 65 -0.80 6.93 -2.39
CA GLU A 65 -2.09 6.31 -2.67
C GLU A 65 -2.89 6.45 -1.39
N PRO A 66 -4.16 6.90 -1.45
CA PRO A 66 -5.01 6.74 -0.29
C PRO A 66 -4.85 5.29 0.09
N VAL A 67 -4.38 5.05 1.31
CA VAL A 67 -4.50 3.73 1.92
C VAL A 67 -6.00 3.56 2.01
N GLU A 68 -6.62 3.08 0.92
CA GLU A 68 -7.90 2.41 1.01
C GLU A 68 -7.67 1.48 2.17
N LYS A 69 -8.40 1.71 3.26
CA LYS A 69 -8.35 0.86 4.44
C LYS A 69 -8.49 -0.54 3.87
N ARG A 70 -7.38 -1.26 3.70
CA ARG A 70 -7.38 -2.52 2.98
C ARG A 70 -8.40 -3.31 3.72
N ASN A 71 -9.52 -3.63 3.07
CA ASN A 71 -10.46 -4.54 3.67
C ASN A 71 -9.60 -5.77 3.96
N PRO A 72 -9.35 -6.13 5.24
CA PRO A 72 -8.44 -7.23 5.55
C PRO A 72 -8.98 -8.56 4.99
N TYR A 73 -10.21 -8.52 4.48
CA TYR A 73 -10.91 -9.58 3.79
C TYR A 73 -10.94 -9.40 2.27
N SER A 74 -10.07 -8.60 1.65
CA SER A 74 -10.00 -8.43 0.19
C SER A 74 -9.83 -9.76 -0.55
N ASP A 75 -9.11 -10.69 0.07
CA ASP A 75 -8.86 -12.03 -0.48
C ASP A 75 -10.03 -13.00 -0.21
N LEU A 76 -11.05 -12.60 0.56
CA LEU A 76 -12.22 -13.43 0.89
C LEU A 76 -13.34 -13.34 -0.17
N LYS A 77 -13.04 -12.94 -1.41
CA LYS A 77 -14.05 -12.84 -2.48
C LYS A 77 -14.87 -14.13 -2.63
N GLY A 78 -14.23 -15.30 -2.45
CA GLY A 78 -14.91 -16.60 -2.47
C GLY A 78 -15.91 -16.80 -1.32
N ILE A 79 -15.60 -16.30 -0.13
CA ILE A 79 -16.47 -16.44 1.05
C ILE A 79 -17.72 -15.55 0.93
N TYR A 80 -17.57 -14.31 0.43
CA TYR A 80 -18.74 -13.47 0.18
C TYR A 80 -19.69 -14.11 -0.84
N LEU A 81 -19.15 -14.78 -1.86
CA LEU A 81 -19.95 -15.50 -2.84
C LEU A 81 -20.65 -16.73 -2.24
N SER A 82 -20.00 -17.48 -1.35
CA SER A 82 -20.63 -18.62 -0.70
C SER A 82 -21.80 -18.20 0.18
N TYR A 83 -21.66 -17.11 0.95
CA TYR A 83 -22.77 -16.60 1.77
C TYR A 83 -23.92 -16.04 0.92
N ALA A 84 -23.63 -15.37 -0.19
CA ALA A 84 -24.66 -14.93 -1.12
C ALA A 84 -25.45 -16.10 -1.71
N LYS A 85 -24.75 -17.19 -2.06
CA LYS A 85 -25.38 -18.42 -2.55
C LYS A 85 -26.22 -19.09 -1.46
N GLU A 86 -25.71 -19.21 -0.25
CA GLU A 86 -26.44 -19.78 0.88
C GLU A 86 -27.73 -19.00 1.19
N ALA A 87 -27.66 -17.66 1.16
CA ALA A 87 -28.82 -16.80 1.35
C ALA A 87 -29.88 -17.00 0.25
N GLN A 88 -29.43 -17.17 -1.01
CA GLN A 88 -30.32 -17.50 -2.13
C GLN A 88 -30.96 -18.89 -1.98
N ASP A 89 -30.16 -19.92 -1.67
CA ASP A 89 -30.62 -21.29 -1.49
C ASP A 89 -31.59 -21.40 -0.30
N SER A 90 -31.43 -20.53 0.70
CA SER A 90 -32.30 -20.42 1.86
C SER A 90 -33.51 -19.49 1.64
N GLY A 91 -33.63 -18.85 0.48
CA GLY A 91 -34.74 -17.96 0.14
C GLY A 91 -34.82 -16.69 0.98
N ILE A 92 -33.68 -16.18 1.46
CA ILE A 92 -33.63 -14.93 2.24
C ILE A 92 -33.91 -13.74 1.32
N ASP A 93 -34.82 -12.86 1.73
CA ASP A 93 -35.14 -11.65 0.98
C ASP A 93 -33.91 -10.73 0.88
N PRO A 94 -33.56 -10.22 -0.31
CA PRO A 94 -32.45 -9.28 -0.48
C PRO A 94 -32.51 -8.03 0.41
N ASP A 95 -33.70 -7.54 0.75
CA ASP A 95 -33.88 -6.39 1.64
C ASP A 95 -33.56 -6.72 3.10
N ASP A 96 -33.81 -7.96 3.54
CA ASP A 96 -33.36 -8.44 4.86
C ASP A 96 -31.83 -8.52 4.94
N ILE A 97 -31.18 -8.95 3.85
CA ILE A 97 -29.70 -8.96 3.75
C ILE A 97 -29.16 -7.53 3.86
N ARG A 98 -29.80 -6.57 3.18
CA ARG A 98 -29.43 -5.14 3.28
C ARG A 98 -29.61 -4.63 4.71
N LEU A 99 -30.74 -4.93 5.34
CA LEU A 99 -31.03 -4.54 6.73
C LEU A 99 -29.99 -5.12 7.70
N ALA A 100 -29.59 -6.37 7.52
CA ALA A 100 -28.55 -7.01 8.33
C ALA A 100 -27.20 -6.29 8.19
N ILE A 101 -26.79 -5.97 6.96
CA ILE A 101 -25.55 -5.21 6.68
C ILE A 101 -25.59 -3.84 7.35
N ASP A 102 -26.70 -3.11 7.22
CA ASP A 102 -26.84 -1.78 7.80
C ASP A 102 -26.86 -1.82 9.34
N THR A 103 -27.47 -2.86 9.91
CA THR A 103 -27.44 -3.12 11.36
C THR A 103 -25.99 -3.34 11.83
N ILE A 104 -25.22 -4.17 11.13
CA ILE A 104 -23.79 -4.40 11.44
C ILE A 104 -22.99 -3.10 11.35
N LYS A 105 -23.23 -2.27 10.30
CA LYS A 105 -22.55 -0.97 10.14
C LYS A 105 -22.87 -0.03 11.30
N ARG A 106 -24.13 0.03 11.75
CA ARG A 106 -24.54 0.85 12.89
C ARG A 106 -23.88 0.36 14.19
N LEU A 107 -23.86 -0.95 14.43
CA LEU A 107 -23.21 -1.54 15.61
C LEU A 107 -21.69 -1.32 15.63
N ARG A 108 -21.03 -1.36 14.46
CA ARG A 108 -19.58 -1.12 14.34
C ARG A 108 -19.20 0.36 14.26
N GLY A 109 -20.11 1.21 13.79
CA GLY A 109 -19.92 2.64 13.55
C GLY A 109 -20.48 3.55 14.63
N GLY A 110 -21.11 3.01 15.68
CA GLY A 110 -21.58 3.77 16.83
C GLY A 110 -20.41 4.32 17.64
N LYS A 111 -20.08 5.59 17.41
CA LYS A 111 -19.64 6.51 18.47
C LYS A 111 -20.88 7.19 19.04
#